data_AF-A0A4R3YJX2-F1
#
_entry.id   AF-A0A4R3YJX2-F1
#
_cell.length_a   1.000
_cell.length_b   1.000
_cell.length_c   1.000
_cell.angle_alpha   90.00
_cell.angle_beta   90.00
_cell.angle_gamma   90.00
#
_symmetry.space_group_name_H-M   'P 1'
#
loop_
_entity.id
_entity.type
_entity.pdbx_description
1 polymer ?
#
loop_
_entity_poly.entity_id
_entity_poly.type
_entity_poly.pdbx_seq_one_letter_code
_entity_poly.pdbx_strand_id
1 'polypeptide(L)'
;MRQIYTSPRLENIDRVVALLTEKGIETTVTNRSTWNRPTYQRFSYSQRLDNRDTWPQVWINGADDFAPARALLKEIGIDPVVRFQEELNIARQPDRRPPQQRTAARVRLMMLAVVVGVFLIYILKATRIL
;
A
#
# COMPACT_ATOMS: atom_id res chain seq x y z
N MET A 1 -9.64 -10.69 -6.60
CA MET A 1 -10.11 -11.13 -5.28
C MET A 1 -8.95 -11.18 -4.30
N ARG A 2 -9.10 -10.59 -3.11
CA ARG A 2 -8.05 -10.59 -2.07
C ARG A 2 -8.66 -10.91 -0.70
N GLN A 3 -8.03 -11.82 0.03
CA GLN A 3 -8.47 -12.21 1.37
C GLN A 3 -8.31 -11.04 2.34
N ILE A 4 -9.34 -10.78 3.13
CA ILE A 4 -9.35 -9.70 4.12
C ILE A 4 -9.42 -10.20 5.56
N TYR A 5 -10.14 -11.31 5.82
CA TYR A 5 -10.35 -11.84 7.16
C TYR A 5 -10.46 -13.37 7.16
N THR A 6 -10.10 -14.01 8.28
CA THR A 6 -10.30 -15.45 8.49
C THR A 6 -10.43 -15.74 9.98
N SER A 7 -11.31 -16.67 10.31
CA SER A 7 -11.56 -17.10 11.68
C SER A 7 -12.07 -18.53 11.66
N PRO A 8 -11.73 -19.37 12.66
CA PRO A 8 -12.36 -20.68 12.80
C PRO A 8 -13.85 -20.55 13.16
N ARG A 9 -14.26 -19.41 13.73
CA ARG A 9 -15.65 -19.15 14.19
C ARG A 9 -16.51 -18.60 13.08
N LEU A 10 -17.55 -19.35 12.72
CA LEU A 10 -18.48 -18.95 11.66
C LEU A 10 -19.23 -17.66 12.03
N GLU A 11 -19.62 -17.46 13.29
CA GLU A 11 -20.31 -16.22 13.69
C GLU A 11 -19.46 -14.97 13.46
N ASN A 12 -18.13 -15.07 13.58
CA ASN A 12 -17.23 -13.95 13.30
C ASN A 12 -17.18 -13.62 11.81
N ILE A 13 -17.22 -14.65 10.95
CA ILE A 13 -17.27 -14.49 9.50
C ILE A 13 -18.57 -13.78 9.11
N ASP A 14 -19.69 -14.23 9.66
CA ASP A 14 -21.00 -13.67 9.35
C ASP A 14 -21.10 -12.20 9.79
N ARG A 15 -20.56 -11.86 10.97
CA ARG A 15 -20.48 -10.47 11.45
C ARG A 15 -19.63 -9.59 10.55
N VAL A 16 -18.46 -10.07 10.12
CA VAL A 16 -17.56 -9.30 9.24
C VAL A 16 -18.19 -9.11 7.85
N VAL A 17 -18.85 -10.14 7.31
CA VAL A 17 -19.59 -10.04 6.05
C VAL A 17 -20.73 -9.04 6.17
N ALA A 18 -21.53 -9.10 7.25
CA ALA A 18 -22.60 -8.12 7.49
C ALA A 18 -22.05 -6.69 7.55
N LEU A 19 -20.99 -6.46 8.32
CA LEU A 19 -20.33 -5.16 8.45
C LEU A 19 -19.84 -4.60 7.10
N LEU A 20 -19.19 -5.45 6.28
CA LEU A 20 -18.71 -5.04 4.96
C LEU A 20 -19.88 -4.76 4.00
N THR A 21 -20.93 -5.59 4.07
CA THR A 21 -22.14 -5.43 3.27
C THR A 21 -22.88 -4.13 3.60
N GLU A 22 -22.97 -3.75 4.88
CA GLU A 22 -23.56 -2.48 5.32
C GLU A 22 -22.84 -1.25 4.73
N LYS A 23 -21.56 -1.39 4.38
CA LYS A 23 -20.76 -0.35 3.70
C LYS A 23 -20.77 -0.49 2.17
N GLY A 24 -21.58 -1.40 1.62
CA GLY A 24 -21.69 -1.62 0.18
C GLY A 24 -20.49 -2.36 -0.43
N ILE A 25 -19.67 -3.03 0.39
CA ILE A 25 -18.50 -3.77 -0.08
C ILE A 25 -18.90 -5.21 -0.42
N GLU A 26 -18.69 -5.62 -1.67
CA GLU A 26 -19.01 -6.95 -2.13
C GLU A 26 -17.97 -7.98 -1.67
N THR A 27 -18.44 -9.07 -1.04
CA THR A 27 -17.57 -10.10 -0.47
C THR A 27 -17.98 -11.51 -0.88
N THR A 28 -17.00 -12.41 -0.91
CA THR A 28 -17.20 -13.86 -1.10
C THR A 28 -16.62 -14.60 0.09
N VAL A 29 -17.33 -15.63 0.57
CA VAL A 29 -16.84 -16.49 1.66
C VAL A 29 -16.41 -17.84 1.10
N THR A 30 -15.19 -18.27 1.41
CA THR A 30 -14.69 -19.61 1.08
C THR A 30 -14.55 -20.46 2.35
N ASN A 31 -14.47 -21.78 2.19
CA ASN A 31 -14.34 -22.76 3.28
C ASN A 31 -15.43 -22.69 4.35
N ARG A 32 -16.61 -22.18 4.00
CA ARG A 32 -17.78 -22.21 4.88
C ARG A 32 -18.28 -23.65 5.00
N SER A 33 -18.32 -24.17 6.24
CA SER A 33 -18.99 -25.44 6.53
C SER A 33 -20.51 -25.27 6.40
N THR A 34 -21.16 -26.16 5.66
CA THR A 34 -22.64 -26.26 5.64
C THR A 34 -23.20 -26.77 6.96
N TRP A 35 -22.38 -27.49 7.72
CA TRP A 35 -22.80 -28.10 8.97
C TRP A 35 -22.49 -27.17 10.14
N ASN A 36 -23.55 -26.72 10.83
CA ASN A 36 -23.47 -25.84 11.99
C ASN A 36 -23.02 -26.64 13.23
N ARG A 37 -21.71 -26.73 13.46
CA ARG A 37 -21.14 -27.31 14.69
C ARG A 37 -20.98 -26.23 15.75
N PRO A 38 -21.15 -26.58 17.04
CA PRO A 38 -20.68 -25.74 18.12
C PRO A 38 -19.19 -25.45 17.91
N THR A 39 -18.83 -24.20 17.66
CA THR A 39 -17.44 -23.81 17.40
C THR A 39 -16.66 -23.56 18.70
N TYR A 40 -17.26 -23.90 19.85
CA TYR A 40 -16.69 -23.71 21.18
C TYR A 40 -15.66 -24.80 21.50
N GLN A 41 -14.56 -24.82 20.76
CA GLN A 41 -13.41 -25.66 21.08
C GLN A 41 -12.52 -24.91 22.07
N ARG A 42 -12.17 -25.55 23.19
CA ARG A 42 -11.21 -24.98 24.15
C ARG A 42 -9.87 -24.80 23.44
N PHE A 43 -9.18 -23.71 23.77
CA PHE A 43 -7.81 -23.48 23.32
C PHE A 43 -6.95 -24.70 23.63
N SER A 44 -6.32 -25.28 22.61
CA SER A 44 -5.45 -26.44 22.73
C SER A 44 -4.00 -26.03 22.51
N TYR A 45 -3.10 -26.42 23.41
CA TYR A 45 -1.66 -26.18 23.25
C TYR A 45 -1.00 -27.20 22.30
N SER A 46 -1.70 -28.28 21.93
CA SER A 46 -1.22 -29.20 20.90
C SER A 46 -1.48 -28.57 19.53
N GLN A 47 -0.42 -28.02 18.92
CA GLN A 47 -0.41 -27.32 17.61
C GLN A 47 -0.92 -28.15 16.41
N ARG A 48 -1.35 -29.40 16.62
CA ARG A 48 -1.62 -30.38 15.56
C ARG A 48 -2.95 -30.21 14.83
N LEU A 49 -3.84 -29.30 15.24
CA LEU A 49 -5.19 -29.19 14.66
C LEU A 49 -5.53 -27.86 13.95
N ASP A 50 -4.65 -26.87 13.94
CA ASP A 50 -5.00 -25.51 13.45
C ASP A 50 -4.41 -25.23 12.06
N ASN A 51 -4.83 -26.00 11.06
CA ASN A 51 -4.58 -25.60 9.67
C ASN A 51 -5.50 -24.41 9.31
N ARG A 52 -4.97 -23.20 9.44
CA ARG A 52 -5.65 -21.94 9.15
C ARG A 52 -6.20 -21.86 7.72
N ASP A 53 -5.61 -22.59 6.78
CA ASP A 53 -6.07 -22.61 5.39
C ASP A 53 -7.44 -23.29 5.24
N THR A 54 -7.83 -24.14 6.20
CA THR A 54 -9.13 -24.82 6.21
C THR A 54 -10.23 -23.99 6.85
N TRP A 55 -9.88 -22.91 7.55
CA TRP A 55 -10.88 -22.06 8.19
C TRP A 55 -11.69 -21.31 7.14
N PRO A 56 -12.92 -20.93 7.48
CA PRO A 56 -13.67 -19.93 6.72
C PRO A 56 -12.86 -18.65 6.47
N GLN A 57 -12.97 -18.11 5.26
CA GLN A 57 -12.23 -16.94 4.82
C GLN A 57 -13.16 -15.97 4.09
N VAL A 58 -12.97 -14.68 4.35
CA VAL A 58 -13.69 -13.60 3.66
C VAL A 58 -12.74 -12.98 2.63
N TRP A 59 -13.24 -12.89 1.40
CA TRP A 59 -12.56 -12.33 0.24
C TRP A 59 -13.33 -11.12 -0.27
N ILE A 60 -12.61 -10.12 -0.75
CA ILE A 60 -13.20 -8.95 -1.39
C ILE A 60 -13.18 -9.17 -2.90
N ASN A 61 -14.32 -8.90 -3.54
CA ASN A 61 -14.52 -9.13 -4.98
C ASN A 61 -13.85 -8.01 -5.80
N GLY A 62 -14.15 -6.74 -5.46
CA GLY A 62 -13.58 -5.55 -6.09
C GLY A 62 -12.12 -5.26 -5.67
N ALA A 63 -11.31 -4.77 -6.61
CA ALA A 63 -9.95 -4.32 -6.29
C ALA A 63 -9.97 -2.99 -5.50
N ASP A 64 -10.89 -2.10 -5.86
CA ASP A 64 -11.02 -0.77 -5.26
C ASP A 64 -11.58 -0.83 -3.82
N ASP A 65 -12.36 -1.86 -3.52
CA ASP A 65 -12.98 -2.05 -2.20
C ASP A 65 -12.00 -2.56 -1.13
N PHE A 66 -10.81 -3.01 -1.52
CA PHE A 66 -9.85 -3.59 -0.58
C PHE A 66 -9.32 -2.56 0.43
N ALA A 67 -8.98 -1.35 -0.05
CA ALA A 67 -8.50 -0.27 0.81
C ALA A 67 -9.56 0.23 1.81
N PRO A 68 -10.80 0.56 1.42
CA PRO A 68 -11.83 0.97 2.37
C PRO A 68 -12.21 -0.15 3.35
N ALA A 69 -12.26 -1.41 2.92
CA ALA A 69 -12.49 -2.53 3.83
C ALA A 69 -11.39 -2.65 4.90
N ARG A 70 -10.13 -2.48 4.51
CA ARG A 70 -8.98 -2.52 5.43
C ARG A 70 -9.04 -1.37 6.43
N ALA A 71 -9.40 -0.17 5.97
CA ALA A 71 -9.57 0.99 6.84
C ALA A 71 -10.66 0.75 7.90
N LEU A 72 -11.81 0.21 7.48
CA LEU A 72 -12.92 -0.14 8.37
C LEU A 72 -12.52 -1.18 9.43
N LEU A 73 -11.86 -2.28 9.04
CA LEU A 73 -11.43 -3.31 9.99
C LEU A 73 -10.38 -2.80 10.98
N LYS A 74 -9.55 -1.84 10.54
CA LYS A 74 -8.57 -1.17 11.41
C LYS A 74 -9.27 -0.26 12.44
N GLU A 75 -10.28 0.49 12.02
CA GLU A 75 -11.03 1.40 12.89
C GLU A 75 -11.69 0.66 14.06
N ILE A 76 -12.26 -0.51 13.81
CA ILE A 76 -12.90 -1.35 14.84
C ILE A 76 -11.92 -2.24 15.63
N GLY A 77 -10.61 -2.16 15.34
CA GLY A 77 -9.57 -2.89 16.05
C GLY A 77 -9.44 -4.38 15.72
N ILE A 78 -10.02 -4.85 14.61
CA ILE A 78 -9.85 -6.24 14.14
C ILE A 78 -8.48 -6.42 13.47
N ASP A 79 -8.07 -5.44 12.66
CA ASP A 79 -6.80 -5.52 11.96
C ASP A 79 -5.62 -5.15 12.87
N PRO A 80 -4.48 -5.85 12.76
CA PRO A 80 -3.34 -5.60 13.62
C PRO A 80 -2.81 -4.18 13.41
N VAL A 81 -2.71 -3.43 14.52
CA VAL A 81 -2.04 -2.13 14.52
C VAL A 81 -0.56 -2.38 14.26
N VAL A 82 -0.11 -2.04 13.07
CA VAL A 82 1.32 -2.02 12.78
C VAL A 82 1.92 -0.87 13.59
N ARG A 83 2.84 -1.19 14.51
CA ARG A 83 3.57 -0.18 15.29
C ARG A 83 4.42 0.64 14.31
N PHE A 84 4.50 1.96 14.51
CA PHE A 84 5.27 2.89 13.64
C PHE A 84 4.69 3.09 12.22
N GLN A 85 3.37 2.93 12.01
CA GLN A 85 2.76 3.23 10.71
C GLN A 85 3.01 4.66 10.22
N GLU A 86 3.00 5.63 11.13
CA GLU A 86 3.29 7.04 10.81
C GLU A 86 4.69 7.19 10.20
N GLU A 87 5.71 6.63 10.89
CA GLU A 87 7.10 6.66 10.45
C GLU A 87 7.31 5.92 9.12
N LEU A 88 6.65 4.78 8.94
CA LEU A 88 6.67 4.01 7.69
C LEU A 88 5.98 4.73 6.54
N ASN A 89 4.90 5.48 6.80
CA ASN A 89 4.22 6.30 5.80
C ASN A 89 5.10 7.48 5.37
N ILE A 90 5.76 8.14 6.34
CA ILE A 90 6.72 9.21 6.08
C ILE A 90 7.91 8.67 5.25
N ALA A 91 8.44 7.50 5.61
CA ALA A 91 9.53 6.86 4.86
C ALA A 91 9.14 6.40 3.46
N ARG A 92 7.86 6.02 3.26
CA ARG A 92 7.32 5.59 1.97
C ARG A 92 6.89 6.76 1.09
N GLN A 93 6.74 7.97 1.65
CA GLN A 93 6.42 9.15 0.86
C GLN A 93 7.61 9.43 -0.08
N PRO A 94 7.46 9.29 -1.40
CA PRO A 94 8.52 9.69 -2.31
C PRO A 94 8.74 11.18 -2.11
N ASP A 95 9.98 11.59 -1.88
CA ASP A 95 10.37 12.98 -1.68
C ASP A 95 9.90 13.78 -2.91
N ARG A 96 8.73 14.41 -2.83
CA ARG A 96 8.11 15.22 -3.89
C ARG A 96 8.82 16.57 -4.02
N ARG A 97 10.15 16.58 -3.89
CA ARG A 97 10.93 17.76 -4.25
C ARG A 97 10.77 17.95 -5.76
N PRO A 98 10.35 19.14 -6.21
CA PRO A 98 10.41 19.45 -7.64
C PRO A 98 11.84 19.21 -8.12
N PRO A 99 12.07 18.83 -9.39
CA PRO A 99 13.39 18.49 -9.91
C PRO A 99 14.27 19.75 -10.05
N GLN A 100 14.57 20.44 -8.93
CA GLN A 100 15.46 21.60 -8.86
C GLN A 100 16.86 21.28 -9.39
N GLN A 101 17.28 20.01 -9.33
CA GLN A 101 18.54 19.57 -9.94
C GLN A 101 18.53 19.67 -11.47
N ARG A 102 17.39 19.43 -12.14
CA ARG A 102 17.32 19.50 -13.62
C ARG A 102 17.38 20.96 -14.10
N THR A 103 16.82 21.90 -13.34
CA THR A 103 16.91 23.34 -13.65
C THR A 103 18.30 23.89 -13.35
N ALA A 104 18.92 23.52 -12.22
CA ALA A 104 20.27 23.96 -11.87
C ALA A 104 21.33 23.48 -12.88
N ALA A 105 21.23 22.24 -13.37
CA ALA A 105 22.14 21.72 -14.39
C ALA A 105 22.02 22.46 -15.73
N ARG A 106 20.79 22.82 -16.16
CA ARG A 106 20.56 23.60 -17.38
C ARG A 106 21.11 25.02 -17.27
N VAL A 107 20.92 25.68 -16.13
CA VAL A 107 21.46 27.03 -15.88
C VAL A 107 22.99 27.00 -15.85
N ARG A 108 23.60 26.00 -15.18
CA ARG A 108 25.06 25.82 -15.18
C ARG A 108 25.61 25.62 -16.59
N LEU A 109 24.96 24.78 -17.42
CA LEU A 109 25.36 24.54 -18.81
C LEU A 109 25.27 25.82 -19.65
N MET A 110 24.16 26.56 -19.54
CA MET A 110 23.96 27.84 -20.22
C MET A 110 25.07 28.85 -19.87
N MET A 111 25.40 28.98 -18.59
CA MET A 111 26.45 29.88 -18.13
C MET A 111 27.83 29.48 -18.66
N LEU A 112 28.15 28.17 -18.69
CA LEU A 112 29.40 27.67 -19.24
C LEU A 112 29.50 27.90 -20.75
N ALA A 113 28.39 27.71 -21.48
CA ALA A 113 28.31 28.02 -22.91
C ALA A 113 28.53 29.51 -23.22
N VAL A 114 27.99 30.42 -22.39
CA VAL A 114 28.23 31.86 -22.51
C VAL A 114 29.72 32.19 -22.32
N VAL A 115 30.35 31.63 -21.29
CA VAL A 115 31.79 31.85 -21.03
C VAL A 115 32.64 31.37 -22.22
N VAL A 116 32.36 30.17 -22.73
CA VAL A 116 33.06 29.63 -23.91
C VAL A 116 32.83 30.50 -25.14
N GLY A 117 31.60 30.96 -25.36
CA GLY A 117 31.26 31.85 -26.48
C GLY A 117 32.03 33.18 -26.42
N VAL A 118 32.08 33.82 -25.24
CA VAL A 118 32.86 35.05 -25.04
C VAL A 118 34.35 34.81 -25.27
N PHE A 119 34.88 33.68 -24.80
CA PHE A 119 36.28 33.32 -24.99
C PHE A 119 36.60 33.09 -26.48
N LEU A 120 35.70 32.44 -27.21
CA LEU A 120 35.84 32.22 -28.66
C LEU A 120 35.84 33.56 -29.42
N ILE A 121 34.91 34.46 -29.11
CA ILE A 121 34.84 35.80 -29.70
C ILE A 121 36.11 36.59 -29.40
N TYR A 122 36.61 36.51 -28.16
CA TYR A 122 37.85 37.16 -27.76
C TYR A 122 39.05 36.64 -28.57
N ILE A 123 39.17 35.33 -28.74
CA ILE A 123 40.23 34.72 -29.55
C ILE A 123 40.11 35.15 -31.02
N LEU A 124 38.92 35.08 -31.62
CA LEU A 124 38.65 35.49 -33.00
C LEU A 124 39.02 36.96 -33.25
N LYS A 125 38.71 37.84 -32.29
CA LYS A 125 39.09 39.26 -32.34
C LYS A 125 40.60 39.46 -32.16
N ALA A 126 41.22 38.70 -31.26
CA ALA A 126 42.66 38.78 -30.99
C ALA A 126 43.50 38.30 -32.17
N THR A 127 43.03 37.32 -32.94
CA THR A 127 43.73 36.79 -34.13
C THR A 127 43.52 37.62 -35.41
N ARG A 128 42.85 38.78 -35.34
CA ARG A 128 42.52 39.66 -36.49
C ARG A 128 42.01 38.87 -37.70
N ILE A 129 41.02 38.03 -37.47
CA ILE A 129 40.14 37.50 -38.53
C ILE A 129 38.79 38.23 -38.42
N LEU A 130 38.85 39.57 -38.36
CA LEU A 130 37.85 40.54 -38.79
C LEU A 130 38.46 41.95 -38.69
#